data_AF-A0A835SID8-F1
#
_entry.id   AF-A0A835SID8-F1
#
_cell.length_a   1.000
_cell.length_b   1.000
_cell.length_c   1.000
_cell.angle_alpha   90.00
_cell.angle_beta   90.00
_cell.angle_gamma   90.00
#
_symmetry.space_group_name_H-M   'P 1'
#
loop_
_entity.id
_entity.type
_entity.pdbx_description
1 polymer ?
#
loop_
_entity_poly.entity_id
_entity_poly.type
_entity_poly.pdbx_seq_one_letter_code
_entity_poly.pdbx_strand_id
1 'polypeptide(L)'
;MVVTLDPLLKSILDAPVGQVENILKNSLGCDIQLEIVEQNQTSGSNFLRKIVITAKEFPLIRASTIFDSEIIPNNITSELLRKKDGIGTILSRNNITTERKVISLDFDPNGNKVTRNYQIINNNSVWFEIFEEIRLDYITACKNS
;
A
#
# COMPACT_ATOMS: atom_id res chain seq x y z
N MET A 1 -27.44 3.91 -7.56
CA MET A 1 -26.42 4.50 -8.46
C MET A 1 -25.24 3.54 -8.46
N VAL A 2 -25.02 2.83 -9.58
CA VAL A 2 -23.86 1.93 -9.71
C VAL A 2 -22.66 2.83 -9.98
N VAL A 3 -21.73 2.93 -9.04
CA VAL A 3 -20.47 3.64 -9.25
C VAL A 3 -19.66 2.77 -10.20
N THR A 4 -19.56 3.18 -11.47
CA THR A 4 -18.63 2.55 -12.41
C THR A 4 -17.23 2.97 -12.00
N LEU A 5 -16.50 2.08 -11.33
CA LEU A 5 -15.10 2.34 -10.99
C LEU A 5 -14.26 2.44 -12.27
N ASP A 6 -13.40 3.46 -12.33
CA ASP A 6 -12.35 3.55 -13.34
C ASP A 6 -11.54 2.23 -13.39
N PRO A 7 -11.24 1.67 -14.57
CA PRO A 7 -10.57 0.37 -14.68
C PRO A 7 -9.18 0.32 -14.00
N LEU A 8 -8.45 1.44 -13.98
CA LEU A 8 -7.19 1.51 -13.27
C LEU A 8 -7.43 1.51 -11.76
N LEU A 9 -8.39 2.30 -11.26
CA LEU A 9 -8.74 2.26 -9.85
C LEU A 9 -9.14 0.84 -9.41
N LYS A 10 -9.98 0.15 -10.16
CA LYS A 10 -10.33 -1.25 -9.87
C LYS A 10 -9.07 -2.13 -9.81
N SER A 11 -8.16 -1.97 -10.77
CA SER A 11 -6.90 -2.74 -10.79
C SER A 11 -6.04 -2.46 -9.56
N ILE A 12 -5.95 -1.21 -9.09
CA ILE A 12 -5.23 -0.84 -7.86
C ILE A 12 -5.87 -1.47 -6.63
N LEU A 13 -7.21 -1.48 -6.57
CA LEU A 13 -7.95 -2.04 -5.45
C LEU A 13 -7.78 -3.58 -5.37
N ASP A 14 -7.85 -4.25 -6.53
CA ASP A 14 -7.75 -5.70 -6.67
C ASP A 14 -6.28 -6.21 -6.70
N ALA A 15 -5.31 -5.28 -6.78
CA ALA A 15 -3.89 -5.58 -6.88
C ALA A 15 -3.42 -6.58 -5.81
N PRO A 16 -2.71 -7.67 -6.13
CA PRO A 16 -2.07 -8.49 -5.11
C PRO A 16 -1.09 -7.70 -4.23
N VAL A 17 -0.75 -8.23 -3.05
CA VAL A 17 0.20 -7.57 -2.15
C VAL A 17 1.54 -7.38 -2.88
N GLY A 18 2.06 -6.14 -2.86
CA GLY A 18 3.31 -5.79 -3.54
C GLY A 18 3.20 -5.55 -5.05
N GLN A 19 2.00 -5.52 -5.63
CA GLN A 19 1.84 -5.35 -7.09
C GLN A 19 1.27 -3.98 -7.50
N VAL A 20 0.93 -3.11 -6.54
CA VAL A 20 0.36 -1.78 -6.82
C VAL A 20 1.31 -0.93 -7.66
N GLU A 21 2.61 -0.91 -7.35
CA GLU A 21 3.62 -0.16 -8.12
C GLU A 21 3.69 -0.62 -9.58
N ASN A 22 3.64 -1.95 -9.82
CA ASN A 22 3.65 -2.52 -11.16
C ASN A 22 2.38 -2.16 -11.95
N ILE A 23 1.22 -2.21 -11.30
CA ILE A 23 -0.05 -1.81 -11.94
C ILE A 23 -0.02 -0.34 -12.34
N LEU A 24 0.46 0.53 -11.45
CA LEU A 24 0.62 1.95 -11.73
C LEU A 24 1.60 2.18 -12.88
N LYS A 25 2.77 1.52 -12.84
CA LYS A 25 3.81 1.64 -13.87
C LYS A 25 3.28 1.26 -15.25
N ASN A 26 2.62 0.12 -15.35
CA ASN A 26 2.08 -0.37 -16.62
C ASN A 26 0.95 0.51 -17.15
N SER A 27 0.13 1.07 -16.26
CA SER A 27 -1.06 1.83 -16.65
C SER A 27 -0.76 3.29 -16.95
N LEU A 28 0.26 3.87 -16.31
CA LEU A 28 0.66 5.27 -16.50
C LEU A 28 1.81 5.41 -17.50
N GLY A 29 2.53 4.32 -17.81
CA GLY A 29 3.65 4.34 -18.75
C GLY A 29 4.84 5.20 -18.27
N CYS A 30 4.95 5.42 -16.97
CA CYS A 30 6.01 6.23 -16.36
C CYS A 30 6.63 5.53 -15.14
N ASP A 31 7.76 6.05 -14.69
CA ASP A 31 8.44 5.53 -13.51
C ASP A 31 7.62 5.81 -12.24
N ILE A 32 7.51 4.77 -11.43
CA ILE A 32 6.86 4.78 -10.12
C ILE A 32 7.95 4.62 -9.06
N GLN A 33 7.89 5.45 -8.02
CA GLN A 33 8.82 5.37 -6.91
C GLN A 33 8.04 5.15 -5.61
N LEU A 34 8.54 4.24 -4.77
CA LEU A 34 8.07 4.07 -3.40
C LEU A 34 9.14 4.60 -2.45
N GLU A 35 8.73 5.48 -1.55
CA GLU A 35 9.56 6.04 -0.50
C GLU A 35 8.99 5.72 0.87
N ILE A 36 9.86 5.32 1.80
CA ILE A 36 9.51 5.15 3.22
C ILE A 36 9.79 6.47 3.92
N VAL A 37 8.75 7.27 4.07
CA VAL A 37 8.86 8.63 4.64
C VAL A 37 8.97 8.62 6.16
N GLU A 38 8.46 7.58 6.83
CA GLU A 38 8.52 7.46 8.28
C GLU A 38 8.50 5.99 8.71
N GLN A 39 9.28 5.64 9.73
CA GLN A 39 9.09 4.38 10.45
C GLN A 39 9.59 4.50 11.88
N ASN A 40 8.66 4.43 12.83
CA ASN A 40 8.91 4.66 14.25
C ASN A 40 8.24 3.56 15.09
N GLN A 41 8.86 3.21 16.20
CA GLN A 41 8.27 2.34 17.22
C GLN A 41 7.25 3.16 18.01
N THR A 42 6.00 2.70 18.11
CA THR A 42 4.92 3.43 18.79
C THR A 42 4.76 2.99 20.23
N SER A 43 4.82 1.68 20.49
CA SER A 43 4.65 1.10 21.83
C SER A 43 5.07 -0.36 21.86
N GLY A 44 5.92 -0.75 22.81
CA GLY A 44 6.39 -2.14 22.91
C GLY A 44 6.95 -2.63 21.56
N SER A 45 6.46 -3.75 21.06
CA SER A 45 6.82 -4.32 19.75
C SER A 45 6.10 -3.71 18.55
N ASN A 46 5.24 -2.70 18.74
CA ASN A 46 4.46 -2.09 17.66
C ASN A 46 5.22 -0.99 16.93
N PHE A 47 5.07 -0.98 15.61
CA PHE A 47 5.66 -0.01 14.70
C PHE A 47 4.59 0.63 13.83
N LEU A 48 4.76 1.92 13.58
CA LEU A 48 4.08 2.65 12.51
C LEU A 48 5.07 2.90 11.38
N ARG A 49 4.67 2.57 10.16
CA ARG A 49 5.42 2.86 8.93
C ARG A 49 4.55 3.68 7.99
N LYS A 50 5.09 4.76 7.45
CA LYS A 50 4.43 5.55 6.40
C LYS A 50 5.25 5.48 5.13
N ILE A 51 4.55 5.33 4.01
CA ILE A 51 5.14 5.31 2.68
C ILE A 51 4.36 6.25 1.75
N VAL A 52 5.04 6.70 0.71
CA VAL A 52 4.43 7.42 -0.41
C VAL A 52 4.83 6.73 -1.70
N ILE A 53 3.86 6.50 -2.59
CA ILE A 53 4.09 6.07 -3.97
C ILE A 53 3.89 7.28 -4.87
N THR A 54 4.91 7.65 -5.63
CA THR A 54 4.93 8.82 -6.50
C THR A 54 5.08 8.44 -7.97
N ALA A 55 4.58 9.32 -8.85
CA ALA A 55 4.84 9.27 -10.29
C ALA A 55 4.84 10.69 -10.84
N LYS A 56 5.82 11.07 -11.67
CA LYS A 56 5.96 12.44 -12.21
C LYS A 56 5.79 13.51 -11.11
N GLU A 57 6.43 13.31 -9.94
CA GLU A 57 6.34 14.16 -8.74
C GLU A 57 4.98 14.23 -8.04
N PHE A 58 3.94 13.56 -8.56
CA PHE A 58 2.64 13.48 -7.92
C PHE A 58 2.59 12.35 -6.87
N PRO A 59 2.15 12.60 -5.63
CA PRO A 59 2.01 11.58 -4.60
C PRO A 59 0.69 10.81 -4.77
N LEU A 60 0.73 9.77 -5.60
CA LEU A 60 -0.44 8.99 -6.01
C LEU A 60 -1.07 8.23 -4.85
N ILE A 61 -0.26 7.61 -4.00
CA ILE A 61 -0.74 6.83 -2.86
C ILE A 61 0.06 7.19 -1.62
N ARG A 62 -0.64 7.43 -0.52
CA ARG A 62 -0.06 7.51 0.82
C ARG A 62 -0.55 6.33 1.62
N ALA A 63 0.34 5.59 2.25
CA ALA A 63 -0.06 4.49 3.14
C ALA A 63 0.56 4.65 4.52
N SER A 64 -0.23 4.26 5.53
CA SER A 64 0.23 4.05 6.90
C SER A 64 0.00 2.58 7.25
N THR A 65 1.02 1.94 7.79
CA THR A 65 1.00 0.53 8.18
C THR A 65 1.33 0.42 9.66
N ILE A 66 0.52 -0.33 10.39
CA ILE A 66 0.81 -0.76 11.76
C ILE A 66 1.18 -2.24 11.73
N PHE A 67 2.23 -2.61 12.45
CA PHE A 67 2.64 -4.00 12.63
C PHE A 67 3.32 -4.25 13.98
N ASP A 68 3.22 -5.48 14.45
CA ASP A 68 3.86 -5.95 15.67
C ASP A 68 5.04 -6.88 15.34
N SER A 69 6.24 -6.51 15.79
CA SER A 69 7.46 -7.28 15.52
C SER A 69 7.50 -8.65 16.21
N GLU A 70 6.68 -8.90 17.24
CA GLU A 70 6.60 -10.20 17.91
C GLU A 70 5.67 -11.19 17.19
N ILE A 71 4.75 -10.69 16.35
CA ILE A 71 3.84 -11.52 15.54
C ILE A 71 4.52 -11.98 14.25
N ILE A 72 5.39 -11.13 13.69
CA ILE A 72 6.04 -11.35 12.39
C ILE A 72 7.37 -12.09 12.59
N PRO A 73 7.71 -13.09 11.75
CA PRO A 73 9.00 -13.78 11.81
C PRO A 73 10.21 -12.84 11.77
N ASN A 74 11.22 -13.13 12.59
CA ASN A 74 12.40 -12.29 12.78
C ASN A 74 13.15 -11.93 11.49
N ASN A 75 13.19 -12.82 10.49
CA ASN A 75 13.81 -12.52 9.20
C ASN A 75 13.06 -11.39 8.47
N ILE A 76 11.72 -11.40 8.48
CA ILE A 76 10.88 -10.38 7.87
C ILE A 76 10.97 -9.08 8.67
N THR A 77 10.88 -9.15 10.00
CA THR A 77 11.04 -8.01 10.90
C THR A 77 12.38 -7.32 10.68
N SER A 78 13.47 -8.08 10.57
CA SER A 78 14.81 -7.52 10.31
C SER A 78 14.88 -6.75 8.99
N GLU A 79 14.20 -7.20 7.94
CA GLU A 79 14.12 -6.48 6.67
C GLU A 79 13.25 -5.22 6.76
N LEU A 80 12.12 -5.26 7.47
CA LEU A 80 11.29 -4.09 7.74
C LEU A 80 12.08 -3.01 8.48
N LEU A 81 12.86 -3.39 9.50
CA LEU A 81 13.66 -2.47 10.31
C LEU A 81 14.83 -1.84 9.54
N ARG A 82 15.27 -2.42 8.42
CA ARG A 82 16.28 -1.80 7.54
C ARG A 82 15.75 -0.62 6.75
N LYS A 83 14.42 -0.44 6.65
CA LYS A 83 13.76 0.68 5.97
C LYS A 83 14.20 0.86 4.50
N LYS A 84 14.53 -0.25 3.81
CA LYS A 84 14.98 -0.22 2.40
C LYS A 84 13.89 -0.55 1.40
N ASP A 85 13.06 -1.53 1.74
CA ASP A 85 12.08 -2.10 0.83
C ASP A 85 10.65 -1.94 1.35
N GLY A 86 9.69 -1.83 0.42
CA GLY A 86 8.27 -1.92 0.72
C GLY A 86 7.87 -3.31 1.24
N ILE A 87 6.75 -3.38 1.97
CA ILE A 87 6.28 -4.62 2.62
C ILE A 87 6.06 -5.72 1.59
N GLY A 88 5.40 -5.41 0.46
CA GLY A 88 5.14 -6.40 -0.59
C GLY A 88 6.41 -7.01 -1.19
N THR A 89 7.44 -6.20 -1.42
CA THR A 89 8.75 -6.66 -1.90
C THR A 89 9.41 -7.61 -0.91
N ILE A 90 9.38 -7.29 0.38
CA ILE A 90 9.94 -8.14 1.44
C ILE A 90 9.22 -9.49 1.49
N LEU A 91 7.88 -9.48 1.47
CA LEU A 91 7.08 -10.70 1.50
C LEU A 91 7.33 -11.58 0.27
N SER A 92 7.35 -10.97 -0.92
CA SER A 92 7.61 -11.69 -2.18
C SER A 92 9.00 -12.31 -2.19
N ARG A 93 10.04 -11.58 -1.75
CA ARG A 93 11.42 -12.07 -1.70
C ARG A 93 11.58 -13.27 -0.76
N ASN A 94 10.80 -13.30 0.31
CA ASN A 94 10.79 -14.39 1.29
C ASN A 94 9.77 -15.50 0.96
N ASN A 95 9.15 -15.48 -0.22
CA ASN A 95 8.13 -16.45 -0.66
C ASN A 95 6.96 -16.58 0.33
N ILE A 96 6.58 -15.47 0.99
CA ILE A 96 5.46 -15.46 1.94
C ILE A 96 4.16 -15.25 1.19
N THR A 97 3.29 -16.25 1.24
CA THR A 97 1.90 -16.13 0.77
C THR A 97 1.06 -15.48 1.87
N THR A 98 0.25 -14.49 1.50
CA THR A 98 -0.61 -13.78 2.45
C THR A 98 -2.01 -13.62 1.87
N GLU A 99 -2.98 -13.49 2.75
CA GLU A 99 -4.36 -13.14 2.40
C GLU A 99 -4.58 -11.66 2.68
N ARG A 100 -5.37 -11.00 1.82
CA ARG A 100 -5.82 -9.63 2.06
C ARG A 100 -7.27 -9.64 2.48
N LYS A 101 -7.58 -8.95 3.58
CA LYS A 101 -8.96 -8.71 4.03
C LYS A 101 -9.24 -7.21 4.04
N VAL A 102 -10.11 -6.75 3.15
CA VAL A 102 -10.56 -5.35 3.15
C VAL A 102 -11.53 -5.14 4.31
N ILE A 103 -11.27 -4.12 5.12
CA ILE A 103 -12.08 -3.75 6.29
C ILE A 103 -13.03 -2.61 5.94
N SER A 104 -12.52 -1.57 5.27
CA SER A 104 -13.34 -0.45 4.79
C SER A 104 -12.80 0.10 3.48
N LEU A 105 -13.71 0.71 2.72
CA LEU A 105 -13.44 1.40 1.46
C LEU A 105 -14.39 2.58 1.36
N ASP A 106 -13.83 3.78 1.33
CA ASP A 106 -14.57 5.04 1.28
C ASP A 106 -14.16 5.85 0.06
N PHE A 107 -15.15 6.49 -0.56
CA PHE A 107 -14.97 7.35 -1.73
C PHE A 107 -15.23 8.79 -1.31
N ASP A 108 -14.30 9.68 -1.64
CA ASP A 108 -14.50 11.11 -1.40
C ASP A 108 -15.68 11.62 -2.22
N PRO A 109 -16.56 12.48 -1.64
CA PRO A 109 -17.72 13.00 -2.36
C PRO A 109 -17.38 13.76 -3.64
N ASN A 110 -16.19 14.36 -3.73
CA ASN A 110 -15.75 15.08 -4.92
C ASN A 110 -15.11 14.15 -5.96
N GLY A 111 -14.97 12.85 -5.67
CA GLY A 111 -14.33 11.87 -6.54
C GLY A 111 -12.82 12.03 -6.68
N ASN A 112 -12.19 12.85 -5.83
CA ASN A 112 -10.76 13.15 -5.94
C ASN A 112 -9.88 12.09 -5.28
N LYS A 113 -10.42 11.33 -4.33
CA LYS A 113 -9.65 10.33 -3.59
C LYS A 113 -10.50 9.13 -3.16
N VAL A 114 -9.81 8.03 -2.92
CA VAL A 114 -10.35 6.82 -2.31
C VAL A 114 -9.50 6.48 -1.10
N THR A 115 -10.13 6.16 0.02
CA THR A 115 -9.43 5.64 1.19
C THR A 115 -9.81 4.19 1.42
N ARG A 116 -8.84 3.33 1.74
CA ARG A 116 -9.10 1.95 2.11
C ARG A 116 -8.35 1.57 3.37
N ASN A 117 -8.98 0.76 4.21
CA ASN A 117 -8.34 0.08 5.31
C ASN A 117 -8.41 -1.44 5.07
N TYR A 118 -7.28 -2.13 5.21
CA TYR A 118 -7.22 -3.57 5.01
C TYR A 118 -6.15 -4.22 5.87
N GLN A 119 -6.29 -5.53 6.06
CA GLN A 119 -5.35 -6.36 6.76
C GLN A 119 -4.61 -7.28 5.78
N ILE A 120 -3.33 -7.50 6.03
CA ILE A 120 -2.54 -8.59 5.44
C ILE A 120 -2.38 -9.67 6.50
N ILE A 121 -2.84 -10.87 6.17
CA ILE A 121 -2.96 -12.01 7.09
C ILE A 121 -2.06 -13.13 6.60
N ASN A 122 -1.33 -13.77 7.51
CA ASN A 122 -0.59 -15.00 7.26
C ASN A 122 -0.86 -15.99 8.39
N ASN A 123 -1.22 -17.24 8.04
CA ASN A 123 -1.52 -18.30 9.01
C ASN A 123 -2.51 -17.88 10.11
N ASN A 124 -3.63 -17.23 9.71
CA ASN A 124 -4.67 -16.67 10.59
C ASN A 124 -4.23 -15.54 11.53
N SER A 125 -3.00 -15.06 11.44
CA SER A 125 -2.50 -13.91 12.18
C SER A 125 -2.45 -12.67 11.31
N VAL A 126 -2.99 -11.55 11.82
CA VAL A 126 -2.86 -10.24 11.17
C VAL A 126 -1.42 -9.77 11.34
N TRP A 127 -0.68 -9.65 10.24
CA TRP A 127 0.69 -9.13 10.27
C TRP A 127 0.72 -7.63 10.10
N PHE A 128 -0.14 -7.10 9.23
CA PHE A 128 -0.16 -5.68 8.90
C PHE A 128 -1.60 -5.17 8.85
N GLU A 129 -1.84 -4.02 9.48
CA GLU A 129 -3.01 -3.19 9.24
C GLU A 129 -2.59 -2.00 8.39
N ILE A 130 -3.25 -1.78 7.26
CA ILE A 130 -2.85 -0.79 6.27
C ILE A 130 -4.00 0.14 5.97
N PHE A 131 -3.78 1.41 6.24
CA PHE A 131 -4.60 2.51 5.77
C PHE A 131 -3.95 3.16 4.56
N GLU A 132 -4.70 3.31 3.47
CA GLU A 132 -4.24 3.94 2.23
C GLU A 132 -5.18 5.06 1.80
N GLU A 133 -4.58 6.16 1.32
CA GLU A 133 -5.24 7.20 0.54
C GLU A 133 -4.71 7.14 -0.90
N ILE A 134 -5.61 6.97 -1.87
CA ILE A 134 -5.34 6.93 -3.30
C ILE A 134 -5.88 8.23 -3.92
N ARG A 135 -5.00 9.02 -4.55
CA ARG A 135 -5.30 10.32 -5.15
C ARG A 135 -5.67 10.17 -6.62
N LEU A 136 -6.97 10.12 -6.91
CA LEU A 136 -7.51 9.94 -8.26
C LEU A 136 -7.28 11.16 -9.14
N ASP A 137 -7.34 12.35 -8.55
CA ASP A 137 -7.02 13.62 -9.20
C ASP A 137 -5.58 13.64 -9.71
N TYR A 138 -4.63 13.15 -8.90
CA TYR A 138 -3.22 13.04 -9.29
C TYR A 138 -2.96 11.93 -10.30
N ILE A 139 -3.62 10.77 -10.17
CA ILE A 139 -3.54 9.71 -11.18
C ILE A 139 -4.02 10.24 -12.54
N THR A 140 -5.10 11.03 -12.54
CA THR A 140 -5.65 11.65 -13.76
C THR A 140 -4.68 12.68 -14.34
N ALA A 141 -4.09 13.53 -13.50
CA ALA A 141 -3.05 14.47 -13.92
C ALA A 141 -1.86 13.75 -14.57
N CYS A 142 -1.39 12.64 -14.00
CA CYS A 142 -0.31 11.84 -14.54
C CYS A 142 -0.61 11.24 -15.92
N LYS A 143 -1.85 10.78 -16.15
CA LYS A 143 -2.28 10.23 -17.45
C LYS A 143 -2.31 11.29 -18.55
N ASN A 144 -2.63 12.53 -18.20
CA ASN A 144 -2.78 13.65 -19.13
C ASN A 144 -1.49 14.47 -19.33
N SER A 145 -0.41 14.11 -18.64
CA SER A 145 0.90 14.79 -18.71
C SER A 145 1.84 14.14 -19.71
#